data_AF-A0A6J2MP38-F1
#
_entry.id   AF-A0A6J2MP38-F1
#
_cell.length_a   1.000
_cell.length_b   1.000
_cell.length_c   1.000
_cell.angle_alpha   90.00
_cell.angle_beta   90.00
_cell.angle_gamma   90.00
#
_symmetry.space_group_name_H-M   'P 1'
#
loop_
_entity.id
_entity.type
_entity.pdbx_description
1 polymer ?
#
loop_
_entity_poly.entity_id
_entity_poly.type
_entity_poly.pdbx_seq_one_letter_code
_entity_poly.pdbx_strand_id
1 'polypeptide(L)'
;MFSPRSRWAEQLLFLGIMVLVATTFFLLFYALILEAGNLIDLPNLRIGFFNFCLWNETADSLQCYTSPELAALGVPLAGLALARVCVYAAPVLVLFVSQTLLLARCNSNQGEWQLAVWFLVVASTLLSGGLGLFLTSTWKWVSLPLLGPGCLALVLAQASLILLLMATVVFPQKGEGTGLSKLENF
;
A
#
# COMPACT_ATOMS: atom_id res chain seq x y z
N MET A 1 3.18 -32.23 -20.03
CA MET A 1 3.22 -32.90 -18.70
C MET A 1 4.31 -32.21 -17.90
N PHE A 2 3.95 -31.38 -16.92
CA PHE A 2 4.93 -30.71 -16.06
C PHE A 2 5.52 -31.69 -15.05
N SER A 3 6.85 -31.69 -14.90
CA SER A 3 7.57 -32.47 -13.88
C SER A 3 7.02 -32.13 -12.49
N PRO A 4 6.91 -33.09 -11.55
CA PRO A 4 6.41 -32.84 -10.19
C PRO A 4 7.15 -31.68 -9.50
N ARG A 5 8.42 -31.44 -9.83
CA ARG A 5 9.21 -30.32 -9.32
C ARG A 5 8.70 -28.94 -9.74
N SER A 6 8.08 -28.80 -10.93
CA SER A 6 7.53 -27.51 -11.38
C SER A 6 6.21 -27.18 -10.69
N ARG A 7 5.38 -28.20 -10.42
CA ARG A 7 4.08 -28.02 -9.74
C ARG A 7 4.25 -27.54 -8.30
N TRP A 8 5.25 -28.10 -7.60
CA TRP A 8 5.63 -27.66 -6.25
C TRP A 8 6.21 -26.23 -6.24
N ALA A 9 7.05 -25.88 -7.22
CA ALA A 9 7.60 -24.53 -7.35
C ALA A 9 6.50 -23.48 -7.59
N GLU A 10 5.53 -23.76 -8.45
CA GLU A 10 4.37 -22.88 -8.69
C GLU A 10 3.49 -22.71 -7.45
N GLN A 11 3.29 -23.78 -6.67
CA GLN A 11 2.53 -23.71 -5.41
C GLN A 11 3.25 -22.87 -4.36
N LEU A 12 4.57 -23.03 -4.22
CA LEU A 12 5.38 -22.24 -3.29
C LEU A 12 5.40 -20.75 -3.68
N LEU A 13 5.48 -20.45 -4.98
CA LEU A 13 5.41 -19.07 -5.48
C LEU A 13 4.04 -18.44 -5.20
N PHE A 14 2.95 -19.15 -5.47
CA PHE A 14 1.61 -18.66 -5.17
C PHE A 14 1.41 -18.45 -3.66
N LEU A 15 1.89 -19.37 -2.83
CA LEU A 15 1.89 -19.21 -1.38
C LEU A 15 2.69 -17.98 -0.96
N GLY A 16 3.87 -17.75 -1.56
CA GLY A 16 4.69 -16.56 -1.35
C GLY A 16 3.95 -15.27 -1.69
N ILE A 17 3.23 -15.22 -2.82
CA ILE A 17 2.40 -14.07 -3.20
C ILE A 17 1.30 -13.84 -2.14
N MET A 18 0.60 -14.89 -1.69
CA MET A 18 -0.44 -14.76 -0.67
C MET A 18 0.10 -14.28 0.68
N VAL A 19 1.26 -14.78 1.10
CA VAL A 19 1.96 -14.30 2.31
C VAL A 19 2.34 -12.83 2.18
N LEU A 20 2.81 -12.42 0.99
CA LEU A 20 3.18 -11.03 0.74
C LEU A 20 1.94 -10.10 0.71
N VAL A 21 0.80 -10.57 0.18
CA VAL A 21 -0.49 -9.85 0.27
C VAL A 21 -0.90 -9.66 1.73
N ALA A 22 -0.87 -10.73 2.53
CA ALA A 22 -1.20 -10.66 3.94
C ALA A 22 -0.26 -9.71 4.70
N THR A 23 1.05 -9.81 4.46
CA THR A 23 2.06 -8.93 5.05
C THR A 23 1.80 -7.46 4.71
N THR A 24 1.50 -7.17 3.45
CA THR A 24 1.17 -5.82 2.98
C THR A 24 -0.08 -5.28 3.67
N PHE A 25 -1.13 -6.10 3.78
CA PHE A 25 -2.34 -5.74 4.49
C PHE A 25 -2.08 -5.45 5.97
N PHE A 26 -1.30 -6.28 6.66
CA PHE A 26 -0.95 -6.07 8.07
C PHE A 26 -0.11 -4.81 8.28
N LEU A 27 0.83 -4.50 7.39
CA LEU A 27 1.61 -3.26 7.45
C LEU A 27 0.71 -2.02 7.31
N LEU A 28 -0.21 -2.05 6.35
CA LEU A 28 -1.19 -0.98 6.16
C LEU A 28 -2.12 -0.85 7.36
N PHE A 29 -2.64 -1.96 7.89
CA PHE A 29 -3.52 -1.96 9.05
C PHE A 29 -2.80 -1.45 10.31
N TYR A 30 -1.56 -1.89 10.52
CA TYR A 30 -0.71 -1.42 11.62
C TYR A 30 -0.50 0.10 11.52
N ALA A 31 -0.05 0.60 10.36
CA ALA A 31 0.23 2.02 10.20
C ALA A 31 -1.03 2.91 10.30
N LEU A 32 -2.14 2.49 9.72
CA LEU A 32 -3.32 3.36 9.56
C LEU A 32 -4.33 3.25 10.70
N ILE A 33 -4.42 2.09 11.34
CA ILE A 33 -5.39 1.81 12.40
C ILE A 33 -4.69 1.79 13.76
N LEU A 34 -3.64 0.96 13.91
CA LEU A 34 -2.99 0.77 15.21
C LEU A 34 -2.14 1.99 15.61
N GLU A 35 -1.37 2.54 14.68
CA GLU A 35 -0.59 3.78 14.86
C GLU A 35 -1.42 5.04 14.56
N ALA A 36 -2.75 4.90 14.37
CA ALA A 36 -3.68 5.98 14.04
C ALA A 36 -3.28 6.82 12.80
N GLY A 37 -2.43 6.27 11.92
CA GLY A 37 -1.90 7.00 10.77
C GLY A 37 -0.85 8.04 11.14
N ASN A 38 -0.19 7.92 12.30
CA ASN A 38 0.87 8.84 12.72
C ASN A 38 2.16 8.58 11.91
N LEU A 39 2.62 9.60 11.19
CA LEU A 39 3.91 9.61 10.50
C LEU A 39 5.05 10.01 11.44
N ILE A 40 4.75 10.85 12.42
CA ILE A 40 5.67 11.28 13.48
C ILE A 40 4.94 11.06 14.80
N ASP A 41 5.56 10.32 15.71
CA ASP A 41 5.02 10.06 17.05
C ASP A 41 6.10 10.30 18.11
N LEU A 42 6.30 11.56 18.46
CA LEU A 42 7.20 11.99 19.52
C LEU A 42 6.44 12.63 20.69
N PRO A 43 7.04 12.61 21.90
CA PRO A 43 6.43 13.22 23.09
C PRO A 43 6.23 14.73 22.96
N ASN A 44 6.87 15.37 21.98
CA ASN A 44 6.76 16.81 21.72
C ASN A 44 6.11 17.11 20.35
N LEU A 45 5.83 16.09 19.52
CA LEU A 45 5.32 16.31 18.17
C LEU A 45 4.62 15.05 17.66
N ARG A 46 3.32 15.17 17.33
CA ARG A 46 2.55 14.09 16.71
C ARG A 46 1.91 14.58 15.43
N ILE A 47 2.32 14.02 14.30
CA ILE A 47 1.77 14.35 12.99
C ILE A 47 1.26 13.07 12.35
N GLY A 48 -0.04 13.00 12.12
CA GLY A 48 -0.70 11.88 11.47
C GLY A 48 -1.87 12.33 10.61
N PHE A 49 -2.47 11.38 9.91
CA PHE A 49 -3.60 11.69 9.02
C PHE A 49 -4.74 12.37 9.76
N PHE A 50 -5.08 11.92 10.97
CA PHE A 50 -6.17 12.48 11.78
C PHE A 50 -5.70 13.31 12.97
N ASN A 51 -4.47 13.09 13.46
CA ASN A 51 -3.95 13.74 14.66
C ASN A 51 -2.84 14.73 14.28
N PHE A 52 -3.04 16.01 14.56
CA PHE A 52 -2.01 17.03 14.48
C PHE A 52 -1.82 17.66 15.84
N CYS A 53 -0.73 17.34 16.53
CA CYS A 53 -0.41 17.91 17.81
C CYS A 53 1.01 18.48 17.78
N LEU A 54 1.12 19.78 18.08
CA LEU A 54 2.39 20.49 18.16
C LEU A 54 2.66 20.83 19.63
N TRP A 55 3.94 20.86 20.01
CA TRP A 55 4.34 21.38 21.31
C TRP A 55 4.02 22.87 21.40
N ASN A 56 3.28 23.26 22.43
CA ASN A 56 3.06 24.67 22.73
C ASN A 56 3.96 25.10 23.90
N GLU A 57 4.99 25.90 23.60
CA GLU A 57 5.94 26.41 24.61
C GLU A 57 5.26 27.26 25.70
N THR A 58 4.10 27.87 25.40
CA THR A 58 3.37 28.69 26.39
C THR A 58 2.54 27.86 27.36
N ALA A 59 2.15 26.65 26.97
CA ALA A 59 1.29 25.77 27.77
C ALA A 59 2.04 24.55 28.34
N ASP A 60 3.35 24.44 28.06
CA ASP A 60 4.23 23.32 28.43
C ASP A 60 3.58 21.94 28.15
N SER A 61 2.79 21.86 27.08
CA SER A 61 1.98 20.70 26.73
C SER A 61 1.74 20.58 25.22
N LEU A 62 1.46 19.35 24.79
CA LEU A 62 1.02 19.05 23.42
C LEU A 62 -0.38 19.62 23.18
N GLN A 63 -0.50 20.53 22.22
CA GLN A 63 -1.78 21.04 21.78
C GLN A 63 -2.17 20.38 20.45
N CYS A 64 -3.29 19.68 20.45
CA CYS A 64 -3.84 19.04 19.26
C CYS A 64 -4.79 20.00 18.54
N TYR A 65 -4.53 20.22 17.26
CA TYR A 65 -5.24 21.15 16.41
C TYR A 65 -6.35 20.44 15.64
N THR A 66 -7.51 21.07 15.64
CA THR A 66 -8.66 20.65 14.84
C THR A 66 -8.54 21.16 13.40
N SER A 67 -9.37 20.62 12.49
CA SER A 67 -9.32 21.01 11.07
C SER A 67 -9.44 22.53 10.80
N PRO A 68 -10.31 23.32 11.47
CA PRO A 68 -10.35 24.78 11.24
C PRO A 68 -9.08 25.50 11.70
N GLU A 69 -8.41 25.00 12.74
CA GLU A 69 -7.16 25.60 13.24
C GLU A 69 -5.98 25.26 12.33
N LEU A 70 -5.98 24.06 11.73
CA LEU A 70 -5.04 23.69 10.66
C LEU A 70 -5.19 24.58 9.42
N ALA A 71 -6.42 24.99 9.08
CA ALA A 71 -6.68 25.92 7.98
C ALA A 71 -6.01 27.28 8.25
N ALA A 72 -6.13 27.77 9.49
CA ALA A 72 -5.52 29.02 9.93
C ALA A 72 -3.98 28.96 9.91
N LEU A 73 -3.41 27.76 10.11
CA LEU A 73 -1.97 27.49 9.98
C LEU A 73 -1.50 27.31 8.52
N GLY A 74 -2.41 27.45 7.55
CA GLY A 74 -2.10 27.38 6.12
C GLY A 74 -2.01 25.96 5.55
N VAL A 75 -2.54 24.95 6.26
CA VAL A 75 -2.62 23.57 5.75
C VAL A 75 -3.86 23.42 4.87
N PRO A 76 -3.74 22.92 3.63
CA PRO A 76 -4.89 22.74 2.75
C PRO A 76 -5.77 21.56 3.21
N LEU A 77 -6.93 21.84 3.82
CA LEU A 77 -7.86 20.80 4.30
C LEU A 77 -8.30 19.84 3.19
N ALA A 78 -8.53 20.37 1.99
CA ALA A 78 -8.93 19.55 0.84
C ALA A 78 -7.82 18.56 0.45
N GLY A 79 -6.56 19.00 0.49
CA GLY A 79 -5.41 18.12 0.23
C GLY A 79 -5.26 17.04 1.29
N LEU A 80 -5.47 17.39 2.56
CA LEU A 80 -5.45 16.45 3.68
C LEU A 80 -6.58 15.41 3.58
N ALA A 81 -7.80 15.86 3.25
CA ALA A 81 -8.95 14.99 3.06
C ALA A 81 -8.73 14.03 1.88
N LEU A 82 -8.21 14.54 0.76
CA LEU A 82 -7.90 13.71 -0.40
C LEU A 82 -6.80 12.68 -0.06
N ALA A 83 -5.73 13.10 0.62
CA ALA A 83 -4.68 12.21 1.08
C ALA A 83 -5.23 11.07 1.96
N ARG A 84 -6.14 11.39 2.89
CA ARG A 84 -6.82 10.37 3.71
C ARG A 84 -7.61 9.39 2.84
N VAL A 85 -8.45 9.87 1.94
CA VAL A 85 -9.25 8.99 1.07
C VAL A 85 -8.33 8.09 0.24
N CYS A 86 -7.27 8.63 -0.34
CA CYS A 86 -6.31 7.86 -1.13
C CYS A 86 -5.61 6.78 -0.29
N VAL A 87 -5.04 7.14 0.86
CA VAL A 87 -4.27 6.20 1.68
C VAL A 87 -5.15 5.12 2.31
N TYR A 88 -6.35 5.48 2.79
CA TYR A 88 -7.28 4.51 3.41
C TYR A 88 -8.03 3.65 2.39
N ALA A 89 -8.04 4.01 1.10
CA ALA A 89 -8.55 3.14 0.05
C ALA A 89 -7.59 1.97 -0.27
N ALA A 90 -6.28 2.13 -0.05
CA ALA A 90 -5.30 1.10 -0.39
C ALA A 90 -5.50 -0.25 0.35
N PRO A 91 -5.75 -0.31 1.68
CA PRO A 91 -6.06 -1.56 2.38
C PRO A 91 -7.27 -2.30 1.81
N VAL A 92 -8.31 -1.54 1.43
CA VAL A 92 -9.54 -2.09 0.85
C VAL A 92 -9.22 -2.76 -0.49
N LEU A 93 -8.44 -2.11 -1.34
CA LEU A 93 -8.01 -2.68 -2.62
C LEU A 93 -7.13 -3.93 -2.43
N VAL A 94 -6.25 -3.96 -1.42
CA VAL A 94 -5.44 -5.15 -1.11
C VAL A 94 -6.32 -6.35 -0.71
N LEU A 95 -7.44 -6.13 -0.01
CA LEU A 95 -8.40 -7.20 0.26
C LEU A 95 -9.02 -7.73 -1.03
N PHE A 96 -9.41 -6.85 -1.96
CA PHE A 96 -9.92 -7.29 -3.27
C PHE A 96 -8.88 -8.08 -4.07
N VAL A 97 -7.60 -7.67 -4.04
CA VAL A 97 -6.50 -8.43 -4.66
C VAL A 97 -6.41 -9.86 -4.12
N SER A 98 -6.58 -10.06 -2.81
CA SER A 98 -6.56 -11.41 -2.22
C SER A 98 -7.66 -12.30 -2.78
N GLN A 99 -8.87 -11.75 -2.95
CA GLN A 99 -10.02 -12.49 -3.47
C GLN A 99 -9.83 -12.82 -4.96
N THR A 100 -9.43 -11.83 -5.77
CA THR A 100 -9.25 -12.02 -7.22
C THR A 100 -8.11 -12.98 -7.54
N LEU A 101 -7.01 -12.97 -6.77
CA LEU A 101 -5.92 -13.94 -6.95
C LEU A 101 -6.35 -15.37 -6.61
N LEU A 102 -7.16 -15.55 -5.55
CA LEU A 102 -7.71 -16.86 -5.20
C LEU A 102 -8.69 -17.36 -6.28
N LEU A 103 -9.58 -16.49 -6.76
CA LEU A 103 -10.52 -16.78 -7.85
C LEU A 103 -9.79 -17.13 -9.15
N ALA A 104 -8.79 -16.34 -9.52
CA ALA A 104 -7.95 -16.58 -10.69
C ALA A 104 -7.25 -17.94 -10.61
N ARG A 105 -6.74 -18.33 -9.44
CA ARG A 105 -6.08 -19.62 -9.23
C ARG A 105 -7.04 -20.80 -9.27
N CYS A 106 -8.22 -20.67 -8.65
CA CYS A 106 -9.22 -21.75 -8.62
C CYS A 106 -9.88 -21.98 -9.98
N ASN A 107 -10.22 -20.90 -10.70
CA ASN A 107 -10.96 -20.97 -11.96
C ASN A 107 -10.06 -20.86 -13.20
N SER A 108 -8.74 -20.74 -13.01
CA SER A 108 -7.77 -20.45 -14.09
C SER A 108 -8.18 -19.28 -14.98
N ASN A 109 -8.85 -18.27 -14.39
CA ASN A 109 -9.44 -17.16 -15.14
C ASN A 109 -8.42 -16.01 -15.28
N GLN A 110 -7.94 -15.80 -16.51
CA GLN A 110 -7.00 -14.74 -16.85
C GLN A 110 -7.58 -13.33 -16.61
N GLY A 111 -8.90 -13.16 -16.74
CA GLY A 111 -9.57 -11.90 -16.47
C GLY A 111 -9.46 -11.47 -15.01
N GLU A 112 -9.64 -12.40 -14.07
CA GLU A 112 -9.49 -12.15 -12.63
C GLU A 112 -8.04 -11.84 -12.25
N TRP A 113 -7.08 -12.48 -12.93
CA TRP A 113 -5.67 -12.16 -12.72
C TRP A 113 -5.35 -10.74 -13.17
N GLN A 114 -5.84 -10.33 -14.33
CA GLN A 114 -5.63 -8.98 -14.84
C GLN A 114 -6.34 -7.93 -13.97
N LEU A 115 -7.52 -8.27 -13.41
CA LEU A 115 -8.21 -7.45 -12.43
C LEU A 115 -7.38 -7.27 -11.14
N ALA A 116 -6.72 -8.34 -10.65
CA ALA A 116 -5.81 -8.26 -9.51
C ALA A 116 -4.63 -7.30 -9.77
N VAL A 117 -4.05 -7.35 -10.98
CA VAL A 117 -2.98 -6.42 -11.39
C VAL A 117 -3.48 -4.98 -11.40
N TRP A 118 -4.67 -4.71 -11.93
CA TRP A 118 -5.27 -3.38 -11.90
C TRP A 118 -5.49 -2.87 -10.48
N PHE A 119 -6.03 -3.71 -9.59
CA PHE A 119 -6.18 -3.32 -8.18
C PHE A 119 -4.83 -3.03 -7.51
N LEU A 120 -3.77 -3.78 -7.80
CA LEU A 120 -2.43 -3.51 -7.29
C LEU A 120 -1.86 -2.18 -7.78
N VAL A 121 -2.02 -1.87 -9.08
CA VAL A 121 -1.59 -0.59 -9.66
C VAL A 121 -2.33 0.56 -8.97
N VAL A 122 -3.65 0.48 -8.86
CA VAL A 122 -4.46 1.54 -8.22
C VAL A 122 -4.12 1.68 -6.73
N ALA A 123 -3.92 0.57 -6.00
CA ALA A 123 -3.53 0.63 -4.59
C ALA A 123 -2.17 1.32 -4.41
N SER A 124 -1.19 0.99 -5.24
CA SER A 124 0.16 1.57 -5.19
C SER A 124 0.16 3.07 -5.53
N THR A 125 -0.60 3.48 -6.55
CA THR A 125 -0.71 4.90 -6.92
C THR A 125 -1.45 5.71 -5.87
N LEU A 126 -2.52 5.16 -5.28
CA LEU A 126 -3.26 5.83 -4.21
C LEU A 126 -2.44 5.96 -2.93
N LEU A 127 -1.69 4.91 -2.55
CA LEU A 127 -0.86 4.96 -1.34
C LEU A 127 0.29 5.96 -1.49
N SER A 128 1.06 5.86 -2.58
CA SER A 128 2.17 6.81 -2.85
C SER A 128 1.68 8.23 -3.09
N GLY A 129 0.61 8.41 -3.87
CA GLY A 129 0.00 9.70 -4.15
C GLY A 129 -0.57 10.35 -2.90
N GLY A 130 -1.31 9.60 -2.09
CA GLY A 130 -1.88 10.10 -0.84
C GLY A 130 -0.80 10.44 0.20
N LEU A 131 0.25 9.63 0.32
CA LEU A 131 1.39 9.92 1.18
C LEU A 131 2.16 11.16 0.69
N GLY A 132 2.38 11.28 -0.62
CA GLY A 132 3.03 12.44 -1.24
C GLY A 132 2.23 13.73 -1.05
N LEU A 133 0.90 13.67 -1.21
CA LEU A 133 0.00 14.80 -0.94
C LEU A 133 0.03 15.21 0.53
N PHE A 134 0.06 14.24 1.45
CA PHE A 134 0.17 14.52 2.88
C PHE A 134 1.49 15.20 3.23
N LEU A 135 2.61 14.65 2.74
CA LEU A 135 3.95 15.18 2.98
C LEU A 135 4.14 16.58 2.39
N THR A 136 3.66 16.82 1.18
CA THR A 136 3.72 18.16 0.57
C THR A 136 2.86 19.17 1.32
N SER A 137 1.67 18.78 1.78
CA SER A 137 0.78 19.65 2.57
C SER A 137 1.36 19.99 3.95
N THR A 138 2.21 19.13 4.50
CA THR A 138 2.74 19.22 5.86
C THR A 138 4.24 19.48 5.91
N TRP A 139 4.86 19.71 4.75
CA TRP A 139 6.32 19.78 4.55
C TRP A 139 7.03 20.74 5.49
N LYS A 140 6.38 21.86 5.84
CA LYS A 140 6.91 22.87 6.77
C LYS A 140 7.17 22.32 8.18
N TRP A 141 6.51 21.23 8.54
CA TRP A 141 6.49 20.65 9.89
C TRP A 141 7.14 19.26 9.94
N VAL A 142 7.38 18.64 8.79
CA VAL A 142 7.94 17.28 8.70
C VAL A 142 9.46 17.35 8.71
N SER A 143 10.06 16.84 9.78
CA SER A 143 11.50 16.58 9.85
C SER A 143 11.78 15.10 9.54
N LEU A 144 12.47 14.84 8.43
CA LEU A 144 12.87 13.50 7.98
C LEU A 144 13.63 12.62 9.00
N PRO A 145 14.49 13.15 9.90
CA PRO A 145 15.14 12.29 10.91
C PRO A 145 14.19 11.82 12.02
N LEU A 146 12.93 12.25 11.99
CA LEU A 146 11.95 12.06 13.05
C LEU A 146 10.77 11.20 12.60
N LEU A 147 10.96 10.35 11.59
CA LEU A 147 9.92 9.45 11.09
C LEU A 147 9.62 8.38 12.14
N GLY A 148 8.35 8.29 12.53
CA GLY A 148 7.85 7.29 13.46
C GLY A 148 7.69 5.89 12.83
N PRO A 149 7.39 4.88 13.66
CA PRO A 149 7.19 3.50 13.22
C PRO A 149 6.07 3.36 12.19
N GLY A 150 5.01 4.16 12.27
CA GLY A 150 3.94 4.20 11.28
C GLY A 150 4.42 4.61 9.89
N CYS A 151 5.35 5.56 9.77
CA CYS A 151 5.90 5.96 8.48
C CYS A 151 6.77 4.86 7.86
N LEU A 152 7.61 4.20 8.67
CA LEU A 152 8.39 3.04 8.23
C LEU A 152 7.49 1.91 7.72
N ALA A 153 6.40 1.63 8.43
CA ALA A 153 5.42 0.62 8.01
C ALA A 153 4.75 0.98 6.67
N LEU A 154 4.42 2.25 6.42
CA LEU A 154 3.87 2.71 5.14
C LEU A 154 4.87 2.58 3.99
N VAL A 155 6.14 2.91 4.23
CA VAL A 155 7.22 2.74 3.22
C VAL A 155 7.40 1.25 2.89
N LEU A 156 7.43 0.38 3.90
CA LEU A 156 7.50 -1.07 3.71
C LEU A 156 6.25 -1.62 3.01
N ALA A 157 5.06 -1.10 3.30
CA ALA A 157 3.83 -1.46 2.60
C ALA A 157 3.89 -1.08 1.13
N GLN A 158 4.37 0.13 0.80
CA GLN A 158 4.56 0.58 -0.57
C GLN A 158 5.59 -0.29 -1.32
N ALA A 159 6.73 -0.60 -0.69
CA ALA A 159 7.71 -1.51 -1.27
C ALA A 159 7.13 -2.91 -1.51
N SER A 160 6.32 -3.41 -0.58
CA SER A 160 5.66 -4.71 -0.68
C SER A 160 4.59 -4.73 -1.78
N LEU A 161 3.83 -3.64 -1.98
CA LEU A 161 2.91 -3.48 -3.11
C LEU A 161 3.64 -3.51 -4.46
N ILE A 162 4.80 -2.85 -4.56
CA ILE A 162 5.62 -2.88 -5.78
C ILE A 162 6.14 -4.30 -6.02
N LEU A 163 6.62 -4.99 -4.99
CA LEU A 163 7.07 -6.36 -5.09
C LEU A 163 5.93 -7.32 -5.48
N LEU A 164 4.73 -7.13 -4.93
CA LEU A 164 3.51 -7.85 -5.34
C LEU A 164 3.17 -7.60 -6.80
N LEU A 165 3.24 -6.36 -7.26
CA LEU A 165 2.99 -6.02 -8.67
C LEU A 165 4.00 -6.72 -9.57
N MET A 166 5.30 -6.67 -9.24
CA MET A 166 6.35 -7.34 -10.00
C MET A 166 6.14 -8.86 -10.04
N ALA A 167 5.83 -9.48 -8.89
CA ALA A 167 5.53 -10.90 -8.84
C ALA A 167 4.28 -11.25 -9.67
N THR A 168 3.19 -10.50 -9.52
CA THR A 168 1.94 -10.75 -10.25
C THR A 168 2.01 -10.41 -11.73
N VAL A 169 2.98 -9.64 -12.22
CA VAL A 169 3.19 -9.39 -13.66
C VAL A 169 4.17 -10.39 -14.28
N VAL A 170 5.22 -10.79 -13.55
CA VAL A 170 6.25 -11.72 -14.07
C VAL A 170 5.77 -13.17 -14.05
N PHE A 171 4.99 -13.58 -13.05
CA PHE A 171 4.55 -14.98 -12.91
C PHE A 171 3.31 -15.45 -13.71
N PRO A 172 2.34 -14.64 -14.17
CA PRO A 172 1.16 -15.14 -14.90
C PRO A 172 1.42 -15.65 -16.31
N GLN A 173 2.57 -15.35 -16.90
CA GLN A 173 2.78 -15.60 -18.33
C GLN A 173 3.45 -16.94 -18.67
N LYS A 174 3.74 -17.81 -17.69
CA LYS A 174 4.29 -19.14 -18.00
C LYS A 174 3.22 -20.18 -18.38
N GLY A 175 2.20 -19.71 -19.11
CA GLY A 175 1.17 -20.53 -19.78
C GLY A 175 1.21 -20.41 -21.31
N GLU A 176 1.86 -19.40 -21.89
CA GLU A 176 2.07 -19.28 -23.34
C GLU A 176 3.50 -19.69 -23.71
N GLY A 177 3.78 -20.97 -23.47
CA GLY A 177 5.04 -21.60 -23.85
C GLY A 177 4.82 -22.87 -24.66
N THR A 178 3.76 -22.97 -25.47
CA THR A 178 3.62 -24.06 -26.46
C THR A 178 2.58 -23.69 -27.53
N GLY A 179 3.01 -23.08 -28.63
CA GLY A 179 2.09 -22.73 -29.73
C GLY A 179 2.71 -22.24 -31.03
N LEU A 180 4.03 -22.00 -31.08
CA LEU A 180 4.73 -21.54 -32.30
C LEU A 180 5.80 -22.52 -32.79
N SER A 181 5.59 -23.82 -32.55
CA SER A 181 6.37 -24.91 -33.15
C SER A 181 5.50 -25.87 -33.97
N LYS A 182 4.30 -25.45 -34.40
CA LYS A 182 3.38 -26.24 -35.25
C LYS A 182 3.08 -25.61 -36.62
N LEU A 183 3.85 -24.60 -37.02
CA LEU A 183 3.72 -23.92 -38.31
C LEU A 183 4.88 -24.23 -39.28
N GLU A 184 5.56 -25.37 -39.10
CA GLU A 184 6.61 -25.87 -40.02
C GLU A 184 6.22 -27.20 -40.71
N ASN A 185 4.94 -27.54 -40.77
CA ASN A 185 4.46 -28.62 -41.64
C ASN A 185 3.07 -28.28 -42.17
N PHE A 186 3.02 -27.42 -43.18
CA PHE A 186 2.10 -27.53 -44.32
C PHE A 186 2.66 -26.72 -45.50
#